data_AF-A0A2H0XTT3-F1
#
_entry.id   AF-A0A2H0XTT3-F1
#
_cell.length_a   1.000
_cell.length_b   1.000
_cell.length_c   1.000
_cell.angle_alpha   90.00
_cell.angle_beta   90.00
_cell.angle_gamma   90.00
#
_symmetry.space_group_name_H-M   'P 1'
#
loop_
_entity.id
_entity.type
_entity.pdbx_description
1 polymer ?
#
loop_
_entity_poly.entity_id
_entity_poly.type
_entity_poly.pdbx_seq_one_letter_code
_entity_poly.pdbx_strand_id
1 'polypeptide(L)'
;MPTIKNFLSSLKEKDKYPYYKEFEVLANETNLIKFRLYIHKDLFVQIYHNENSAISSFALVSVTNRIFGRDKIGKRWHRHPTGNSSFHDDSPKGNKSTNIKKFLAEVNQILKELKLI
;
A
#
# COMPACT_ATOMS: atom_id res chain seq x y z
N MET A 1 -5.84 5.46 -17.06
CA MET A 1 -6.41 4.93 -15.80
C MET A 1 -6.88 6.04 -14.85
N PRO A 2 -8.17 6.41 -14.87
CA PRO A 2 -8.72 7.52 -14.05
C PRO A 2 -8.58 7.27 -12.54
N THR A 3 -8.59 6.02 -12.10
CA THR A 3 -8.79 5.65 -10.69
C THR A 3 -7.62 6.01 -9.77
N ILE A 4 -6.36 5.96 -10.25
CA ILE A 4 -5.20 6.30 -9.41
C ILE A 4 -5.01 7.81 -9.36
N LYS A 5 -5.06 8.51 -10.50
CA LYS A 5 -5.02 9.99 -10.52
C LYS A 5 -6.14 10.60 -9.68
N ASN A 6 -7.36 10.08 -9.80
CA ASN A 6 -8.51 10.51 -9.00
C ASN A 6 -8.35 10.18 -7.49
N PHE A 7 -7.62 9.11 -7.16
CA PHE A 7 -7.33 8.78 -5.76
C PHE A 7 -6.20 9.66 -5.19
N LEU A 8 -5.16 9.95 -5.97
CA LEU A 8 -4.10 10.89 -5.60
C LEU A 8 -4.67 12.29 -5.33
N SER A 9 -5.63 12.73 -6.15
CA SER A 9 -6.36 13.98 -5.85
C SER A 9 -7.20 13.86 -4.58
N SER A 10 -7.81 12.69 -4.29
CA SER A 10 -8.61 12.48 -3.07
C SER A 10 -7.77 12.42 -1.77
N LEU A 11 -6.47 12.14 -1.86
CA LEU A 11 -5.57 12.22 -0.69
C LEU A 11 -5.27 13.66 -0.27
N LYS A 12 -5.56 14.65 -1.13
CA LYS A 12 -5.52 16.07 -0.74
C LYS A 12 -6.67 16.40 0.22
N GLU A 13 -7.71 15.58 0.30
CA GLU A 13 -8.73 15.62 1.37
C GLU A 13 -8.12 15.03 2.65
N LYS A 14 -7.20 15.78 3.28
CA LYS A 14 -6.41 15.39 4.47
C LYS A 14 -7.26 14.77 5.59
N ASP A 15 -8.51 15.20 5.72
CA ASP A 15 -9.42 14.78 6.79
C ASP A 15 -9.76 13.29 6.77
N LYS A 16 -9.59 12.63 5.61
CA LYS A 16 -9.95 11.21 5.46
C LYS A 16 -8.91 10.25 6.04
N TYR A 17 -7.67 10.70 6.20
CA TYR A 17 -6.57 9.89 6.70
C TYR A 17 -5.58 10.74 7.53
N PRO A 18 -5.95 11.11 8.76
CA PRO A 18 -5.30 12.18 9.53
C PRO A 18 -3.82 11.89 9.90
N TYR A 19 -3.39 10.64 9.83
CA TYR A 19 -2.03 10.22 10.17
C TYR A 19 -1.06 10.24 8.98
N TYR A 20 -1.52 10.42 7.73
CA TYR A 20 -0.62 10.65 6.61
C TYR A 20 -0.25 12.13 6.53
N LYS A 21 1.05 12.42 6.67
CA LYS A 21 1.59 13.79 6.73
C LYS A 21 2.06 14.29 5.38
N GLU A 22 2.61 13.40 4.57
CA GLU A 22 3.27 13.75 3.32
C GLU A 22 3.01 12.71 2.23
N PHE A 23 3.02 13.19 0.99
CA PHE A 23 2.82 12.41 -0.21
C PHE A 23 3.94 12.67 -1.21
N GLU A 24 4.56 11.60 -1.70
CA GLU A 24 5.68 11.67 -2.63
C GLU A 24 5.41 10.74 -3.83
N VAL A 25 5.47 11.28 -5.04
CA VAL A 25 5.43 10.49 -6.28
C VAL A 25 6.86 10.17 -6.68
N LEU A 26 7.18 8.88 -6.74
CA LEU A 26 8.50 8.39 -7.15
C LEU A 26 8.57 8.06 -8.64
N ALA A 27 7.44 7.66 -9.25
CA ALA A 27 7.33 7.43 -10.68
C ALA A 27 5.88 7.61 -11.13
N ASN A 28 5.70 8.20 -12.31
CA ASN A 28 4.40 8.43 -12.93
C ASN A 28 4.58 8.45 -14.45
N GLU A 29 4.57 7.25 -15.02
CA GLU A 29 4.73 6.99 -16.45
C GLU A 29 3.41 6.44 -17.03
N THR A 30 3.37 6.23 -18.35
CA THR A 30 2.17 5.76 -19.06
C THR A 30 1.56 4.50 -18.45
N ASN A 31 2.40 3.52 -18.09
CA ASN A 31 1.97 2.19 -17.61
C ASN A 31 2.43 1.88 -16.18
N LEU A 32 3.06 2.84 -15.50
CA LEU A 32 3.69 2.63 -14.20
C LEU A 32 3.42 3.80 -13.27
N ILE A 33 3.07 3.49 -12.04
CA ILE A 33 3.03 4.47 -10.96
C ILE A 33 3.65 3.91 -9.68
N LYS A 34 4.43 4.75 -9.00
CA LYS A 34 4.99 4.47 -7.69
C LYS A 34 4.89 5.71 -6.82
N PHE A 35 4.36 5.57 -5.61
CA PHE A 35 4.27 6.67 -4.66
C PHE A 35 4.36 6.19 -3.21
N ARG A 36 4.61 7.15 -2.32
CA ARG A 36 4.66 6.96 -0.86
C ARG A 36 3.66 7.89 -0.16
N LEU A 37 3.04 7.36 0.89
CA LEU A 37 2.25 8.09 1.87
C LEU A 37 2.96 7.99 3.21
N TYR A 38 3.60 9.08 3.64
CA TYR A 38 4.37 9.09 4.88
C TYR A 38 3.47 9.34 6.07
N ILE A 39 3.65 8.53 7.11
CA ILE A 39 3.05 8.69 8.44
C ILE A 39 4.04 9.48 9.32
N HIS A 40 5.32 9.12 9.22
CA HIS A 40 6.48 9.92 9.61
C HIS A 40 7.69 9.48 8.77
N LYS A 41 8.87 10.08 8.97
CA LYS A 41 10.03 9.92 8.05
C LYS A 41 10.40 8.46 7.75
N ASP A 42 10.34 7.60 8.78
CA ASP A 42 10.74 6.19 8.70
C ASP A 42 9.54 5.22 8.65
N LEU A 43 8.33 5.71 8.39
CA LEU A 43 7.12 4.88 8.32
C LEU A 43 6.18 5.39 7.24
N PHE A 44 5.98 4.58 6.20
CA PHE A 44 5.18 4.98 5.06
C PHE A 44 4.45 3.79 4.42
N VAL A 45 3.38 4.10 3.72
CA VAL A 45 2.75 3.18 2.77
C VAL A 45 3.34 3.43 1.39
N GLN A 46 3.91 2.40 0.78
CA GLN A 46 4.34 2.41 -0.61
C GLN A 46 3.30 1.71 -1.48
N ILE A 47 2.94 2.36 -2.58
CA ILE A 47 2.07 1.81 -3.61
C ILE A 47 2.86 1.77 -4.91
N TYR A 48 2.86 0.61 -5.55
CA TYR A 48 3.40 0.37 -6.87
C TYR A 48 2.35 -0.32 -7.75
N HIS A 49 2.24 0.11 -8.99
CA HIS A 49 1.45 -0.57 -10.00
C HIS A 49 2.13 -0.45 -11.36
N ASN A 50 2.24 -1.56 -12.07
CA ASN A 50 2.74 -1.63 -13.43
C ASN A 50 1.78 -2.48 -14.27
N GLU A 51 1.17 -1.85 -15.27
CA GLU A 51 0.19 -2.47 -16.14
C GLU A 51 0.83 -3.49 -17.08
N ASN A 52 2.01 -3.18 -17.64
CA ASN A 52 2.71 -4.05 -18.59
C ASN A 52 3.10 -5.40 -17.97
N SER A 53 3.58 -5.38 -16.73
CA SER A 53 3.93 -6.61 -15.99
C SER A 53 2.74 -7.21 -15.24
N ALA A 54 1.59 -6.54 -15.22
CA ALA A 54 0.43 -6.90 -14.39
C ALA A 54 0.78 -7.09 -12.90
N ILE A 55 1.70 -6.27 -12.40
CA ILE A 55 2.15 -6.29 -11.00
C ILE A 55 1.54 -5.12 -10.23
N SER A 56 1.00 -5.41 -9.05
CA SER A 56 0.71 -4.38 -8.05
C SER A 56 1.39 -4.76 -6.74
N SER A 57 1.98 -3.79 -6.04
CA SER A 57 2.55 -4.01 -4.71
C SER A 57 2.15 -2.90 -3.76
N PHE A 58 1.47 -3.27 -2.68
CA PHE A 58 1.07 -2.39 -1.59
C PHE A 58 1.81 -2.83 -0.33
N ALA A 59 2.55 -1.92 0.31
CA ALA A 59 3.38 -2.25 1.45
C ALA A 59 3.33 -1.15 2.52
N LEU A 60 3.20 -1.56 3.78
CA LEU A 60 3.56 -0.73 4.94
C LEU A 60 5.03 -1.02 5.24
N VAL A 61 5.86 0.01 5.25
CA VAL A 61 7.31 -0.09 5.36
C VAL A 61 7.79 0.77 6.52
N SER A 62 8.68 0.22 7.35
CA SER A 62 9.42 0.98 8.36
C SER A 62 10.92 0.86 8.17
N VAL A 63 11.62 2.00 8.16
CA VAL A 63 13.07 2.13 7.91
C VAL A 63 13.46 1.50 6.56
N THR A 64 13.69 0.19 6.54
CA THR A 64 13.99 -0.61 5.34
C THR A 64 13.22 -1.93 5.28
N ASN A 65 12.40 -2.25 6.29
CA ASN A 65 11.68 -3.51 6.37
C ASN A 65 10.19 -3.35 6.07
N ARG A 66 9.64 -4.30 5.33
CA ARG A 66 8.19 -4.41 5.12
C ARG A 66 7.57 -4.92 6.42
N ILE A 67 6.62 -4.17 6.97
CA ILE A 67 5.81 -4.60 8.11
C ILE A 67 4.65 -5.46 7.62
N PHE A 68 4.00 -5.04 6.54
CA PHE A 68 2.81 -5.69 6.00
C PHE A 68 2.71 -5.43 4.50
N GLY A 69 2.02 -6.30 3.77
CA GLY A 69 1.58 -5.90 2.45
C GLY A 69 0.68 -6.86 1.68
N ARG A 70 0.28 -6.40 0.50
CA ARG A 70 -0.56 -7.09 -0.46
C ARG A 70 0.04 -6.91 -1.83
N ASP A 71 0.41 -8.02 -2.46
CA ASP A 71 0.98 -8.02 -3.79
C ASP A 71 0.06 -8.77 -4.75
N LYS A 72 0.02 -8.31 -6.00
CA LYS A 72 -0.74 -8.92 -7.08
C LYS A 72 0.22 -9.25 -8.21
N ILE A 73 0.25 -10.51 -8.61
CA ILE A 73 0.97 -10.98 -9.80
C ILE A 73 -0.07 -11.52 -10.77
N GLY A 74 -0.20 -10.87 -11.94
CA GLY A 74 -1.25 -11.18 -12.90
C GLY A 74 -2.65 -10.91 -12.32
N LYS A 75 -3.40 -11.97 -12.02
CA LYS A 75 -4.75 -11.90 -11.41
C LYS A 75 -4.79 -12.32 -9.94
N ARG A 76 -3.70 -12.82 -9.39
CA ARG A 76 -3.67 -13.43 -8.05
C ARG A 76 -3.06 -12.46 -7.05
N TRP A 77 -3.80 -12.17 -5.99
CA TRP A 77 -3.29 -11.47 -4.82
C TRP A 77 -2.63 -12.46 -3.89
N HIS A 78 -1.68 -12.01 -3.09
CA HIS A 78 -1.19 -12.70 -1.90
C HIS A 78 -0.89 -11.67 -0.81
N ARG A 79 -0.76 -12.14 0.44
CA ARG A 79 -0.56 -11.29 1.61
C ARG A 79 0.80 -11.56 2.24
N HIS A 80 1.48 -10.49 2.64
CA HIS A 80 2.65 -10.52 3.50
C HIS A 80 2.21 -10.09 4.91
N PRO A 81 2.07 -11.03 5.87
CA PRO A 81 1.56 -10.72 7.19
C PRO A 81 2.57 -9.93 8.04
N THR A 82 2.06 -9.33 9.12
CA THR A 82 2.89 -8.73 10.17
C THR A 82 3.74 -9.79 10.87
N GLY A 83 4.94 -9.40 11.32
CA GLY A 83 5.88 -10.30 12.01
C GLY A 83 6.63 -11.28 11.11
N ASN A 84 6.16 -11.53 9.88
CA ASN A 84 6.90 -12.31 8.88
C ASN A 84 6.57 -11.83 7.46
N SER A 85 7.21 -10.74 7.04
CA SER A 85 6.96 -10.13 5.73
C SER A 85 7.54 -10.92 4.55
N SER A 86 8.42 -11.88 4.81
CA SER A 86 8.93 -12.81 3.79
C SER A 86 7.93 -13.91 3.43
N PHE A 87 6.96 -14.19 4.32
CA PHE A 87 5.93 -15.19 4.10
C PHE A 87 4.92 -14.72 3.07
N HIS A 88 4.60 -15.61 2.12
CA HIS A 88 3.55 -15.41 1.13
C HIS A 88 2.32 -16.19 1.58
N ASP A 89 1.35 -15.49 2.18
CA ASP A 89 0.07 -16.08 2.53
C ASP A 89 -0.81 -16.16 1.28
N ASP A 90 -0.87 -17.36 0.71
CA ASP A 90 -1.71 -17.75 -0.43
C ASP A 90 -3.02 -18.43 0.00
N SER A 91 -3.39 -18.38 1.29
CA SER A 91 -4.68 -18.88 1.77
C SER A 91 -5.84 -18.10 1.14
N PRO A 92 -7.10 -18.57 1.23
CA PRO A 92 -8.25 -17.79 0.77
C PRO A 92 -8.32 -16.36 1.36
N LYS A 93 -7.82 -16.16 2.59
CA LYS A 93 -7.72 -14.83 3.23
C LYS A 93 -6.60 -13.98 2.62
N GLY A 94 -5.47 -14.60 2.31
CA GLY A 94 -4.32 -13.97 1.66
C GLY A 94 -4.60 -13.59 0.19
N ASN A 95 -5.28 -14.46 -0.55
CA ASN A 95 -5.68 -14.26 -1.94
C ASN A 95 -6.86 -13.30 -2.14
N LYS A 96 -7.49 -12.83 -1.06
CA LYS A 96 -8.64 -11.94 -1.14
C LYS A 96 -8.27 -10.68 -1.91
N SER A 97 -9.07 -10.36 -2.92
CA SER A 97 -8.85 -9.16 -3.74
C SER A 97 -8.91 -7.89 -2.90
N THR A 98 -7.98 -6.98 -3.16
CA THR A 98 -7.90 -5.69 -2.47
C THR A 98 -7.80 -4.54 -3.46
N ASN A 99 -7.87 -3.33 -2.92
CA ASN A 99 -7.59 -2.07 -3.60
C ASN A 99 -6.95 -1.12 -2.60
N ILE A 100 -6.48 0.05 -3.06
CA ILE A 100 -5.76 0.99 -2.18
C ILE A 100 -6.61 1.36 -0.95
N LYS A 101 -7.90 1.68 -1.10
CA LYS A 101 -8.78 2.04 0.03
C LYS A 101 -8.86 0.92 1.08
N LYS A 102 -9.10 -0.33 0.65
CA LYS A 102 -9.15 -1.50 1.55
C LYS A 102 -7.80 -1.72 2.23
N PHE A 103 -6.72 -1.60 1.47
CA PHE A 103 -5.36 -1.74 2.00
C PHE A 103 -5.04 -0.69 3.07
N LEU A 104 -5.38 0.59 2.85
CA LEU A 104 -5.18 1.64 3.86
C LEU A 104 -6.00 1.41 5.13
N ALA A 105 -7.18 0.79 5.02
CA ALA A 105 -7.97 0.40 6.18
C ALA A 105 -7.30 -0.74 6.98
N GLU A 106 -6.72 -1.73 6.30
CA GLU A 106 -5.91 -2.78 6.95
C GLU A 106 -4.68 -2.17 7.63
N VAL A 107 -3.98 -1.26 6.95
CA VAL A 107 -2.83 -0.53 7.51
C VAL A 107 -3.23 0.25 8.77
N ASN A 108 -4.36 0.96 8.76
CA ASN A 108 -4.85 1.69 9.92
C ASN A 108 -5.05 0.79 11.15
N GLN A 109 -5.60 -0.42 10.94
CA GLN A 109 -5.78 -1.40 12.03
C GLN A 109 -4.43 -1.85 12.57
N ILE A 110 -3.49 -2.20 11.68
CA ILE A 110 -2.14 -2.63 12.04
C ILE A 110 -1.39 -1.53 12.80
N LEU A 111 -1.47 -0.28 12.36
CA LEU A 111 -0.82 0.84 13.02
C LEU A 111 -1.34 1.02 14.47
N LYS A 112 -2.66 0.89 14.69
CA LYS A 112 -3.25 0.92 16.03
C LYS A 112 -2.82 -0.26 16.90
N GLU A 113 -2.85 -1.47 16.34
CA GLU A 113 -2.44 -2.70 17.04
C GLU A 113 -0.96 -2.65 17.46
N LEU A 114 -0.10 -2.11 16.59
CA LEU A 114 1.34 -1.94 16.85
C LEU A 114 1.69 -0.64 17.60
N LYS A 115 0.71 0.20 17.95
CA LYS A 115 0.89 1.51 18.62
C LYS A 115 1.85 2.45 17.87
N LEU A 116 1.74 2.48 16.55
CA LEU A 116 2.52 3.35 15.66
C LEU A 116 1.79 4.65 15.29
N ILE A 117 0.51 4.78 15.69
CA ILE A 117 -0.33 5.99 15.62
C ILE A 117 -1.23 6.08 16.85
#